data_AF-A0A972WM08-F1
#
_entry.id   AF-A0A972WM08-F1
#
_cell.length_a   1.000
_cell.length_b   1.000
_cell.length_c   1.000
_cell.angle_alpha   90.00
_cell.angle_beta   90.00
_cell.angle_gamma   90.00
#
_symmetry.space_group_name_H-M   'P 1'
#
loop_
_entity.id
_entity.type
_entity.pdbx_description
1 polymer ?
#
loop_
_entity_poly.entity_id
_entity_poly.type
_entity_poly.pdbx_seq_one_letter_code
_entity_poly.pdbx_strand_id
1 'polypeptide(L)' 'MKNRVLASLETPDGDRCVDLFRRPDGSFGFEIYRRDTEDLTGWFAIGGHVHKPYATQDQARQAAARLAPWLDT' A
#
# COMPACT_ATOMS: atom_id res chain seq x y z
N MET A 1 -9.05 15.37 -7.15
CA MET A 1 -7.59 15.34 -6.92
C MET A 1 -7.18 13.90 -6.63
N LYS A 2 -6.02 13.45 -7.09
CA LYS A 2 -5.56 12.05 -6.96
C LYS A 2 -4.58 11.90 -5.78
N ASN A 3 -4.56 10.73 -5.14
CA ASN A 3 -3.54 10.41 -4.15
C ASN A 3 -2.15 10.41 -4.81
N ARG A 4 -1.15 10.91 -4.10
CA ARG A 4 0.26 10.88 -4.53
C ARG A 4 0.96 9.72 -3.84
N VAL A 5 1.38 8.72 -4.60
CA VAL A 5 2.21 7.61 -4.09
C VAL A 5 3.57 8.16 -3.65
N LEU A 6 3.98 7.80 -2.44
CA LEU A 6 5.23 8.19 -1.78
C LEU A 6 6.25 7.05 -1.83
N ALA A 7 5.78 5.82 -1.66
CA ALA A 7 6.57 4.60 -1.76
C ALA A 7 5.68 3.45 -2.25
N SER A 8 6.24 2.58 -3.08
CA SER A 8 5.64 1.29 -3.46
C SER A 8 6.60 0.20 -3.01
N LEU A 9 6.17 -0.62 -2.06
CA LEU A 9 6.98 -1.61 -1.37
C LEU A 9 6.59 -2.99 -1.88
N GLU A 10 7.30 -3.47 -2.89
CA GLU A 10 7.06 -4.75 -3.54
C GLU A 10 7.85 -5.87 -2.87
N THR A 11 7.27 -7.06 -2.82
CA THR A 11 7.95 -8.30 -2.41
C THR A 11 8.99 -8.72 -3.46
N PRO A 12 10.06 -9.45 -3.07
CA PRO A 12 11.04 -9.96 -4.03
C PRO A 12 10.44 -10.85 -5.13
N ASP A 13 9.36 -11.56 -4.80
CA ASP A 13 8.65 -12.45 -5.73
C ASP A 13 7.74 -11.70 -6.71
N GLY A 14 7.50 -10.40 -6.47
CA GLY A 14 6.68 -9.54 -7.33
C GLY A 14 5.18 -9.90 -7.35
N ASP A 15 4.71 -10.68 -6.38
CA ASP A 15 3.31 -11.12 -6.25
C ASP A 15 2.49 -10.16 -5.38
N ARG A 16 3.14 -9.33 -4.56
CA ARG A 16 2.50 -8.41 -3.62
C ARG A 16 3.23 -7.08 -3.53
N CYS A 17 2.47 -6.00 -3.37
CA CYS A 17 3.04 -4.70 -3.04
C CYS A 17 2.17 -3.93 -2.05
N VAL A 18 2.78 -2.93 -1.40
CA VAL A 18 2.08 -1.94 -0.59
C VAL A 18 2.42 -0.55 -1.08
N ASP A 19 1.41 0.19 -1.51
CA ASP A 19 1.58 1.61 -1.85
C ASP A 19 1.27 2.47 -0.63
N LEU A 20 2.26 3.24 -0.18
CA LEU A 20 2.07 4.34 0.76
C LEU A 20 1.84 5.63 -0.03
N PHE A 21 0.82 6.39 0.31
CA PHE A 21 0.46 7.61 -0.42
C PHE A 21 0.00 8.76 0.48
N ARG A 22 0.10 9.97 -0.03
CA ARG A 22 -0.49 11.19 0.54
C ARG A 22 -1.81 11.51 -0.17
N ARG A 23 -2.85 11.78 0.60
CA ARG A 23 -4.17 12.21 0.11
C ARG A 23 -4.19 13.72 -0.17
N PRO A 24 -5.17 14.20 -0.95
CA PRO A 24 -5.33 15.62 -1.23
C PRO A 24 -5.55 16.50 0.02
N ASP A 25 -6.14 15.93 1.07
CA ASP A 25 -6.36 16.58 2.37
C ASP A 25 -5.09 16.66 3.25
N GLY A 26 -3.96 16.14 2.77
CA GLY A 26 -2.69 16.12 3.50
C GLY A 26 -2.50 14.89 4.40
N SER A 27 -3.55 14.07 4.60
CA SER A 27 -3.44 12.81 5.35
C SER A 27 -2.64 11.75 4.58
N PHE A 28 -2.17 10.73 5.30
CA PHE A 28 -1.43 9.60 4.75
C PHE A 28 -2.29 8.35 4.73
N GLY A 29 -2.06 7.48 3.75
CA GLY A 29 -2.79 6.24 3.56
C GLY A 29 -1.92 5.17 2.93
N PHE A 30 -2.47 3.96 2.87
CA PHE A 30 -1.87 2.87 2.13
C PHE A 30 -2.93 1.98 1.49
N GLU A 31 -2.53 1.20 0.51
CA GLU A 31 -3.30 0.08 -0.01
C GLU A 31 -2.36 -1.10 -0.28
N ILE A 32 -2.89 -2.31 -0.12
CA ILE A 32 -2.16 -3.55 -0.36
C ILE A 32 -2.66 -4.12 -1.67
N TYR A 33 -1.73 -4.52 -2.54
CA TYR A 33 -2.04 -5.14 -3.81
C TYR A 33 -1.45 -6.53 -3.90
N ARG A 34 -2.11 -7.37 -4.68
CA ARG A 34 -1.56 -8.63 -5.19
C ARG A 34 -1.55 -8.63 -6.72
N ARG A 35 -0.66 -9.40 -7.30
CA ARG A 35 -0.62 -9.76 -8.70
C ARG A 35 -0.47 -11.28 -8.76
N ASP A 36 -1.27 -11.92 -9.59
CA ASP A 36 -1.09 -13.35 -9.85
C ASP A 36 0.10 -13.52 -10.82
N THR A 37 1.09 -14.32 -10.44
CA THR A 37 2.30 -14.51 -11.26
C THR A 37 2.01 -15.23 -12.58
N GLU A 38 0.94 -16.04 -12.61
CA GLU A 38 0.54 -16.84 -13.77
C GLU A 38 -0.40 -16.10 -14.73
N ASP A 39 -1.04 -15.03 -14.25
CA ASP A 39 -1.97 -14.22 -15.01
C ASP A 39 -1.39 -12.80 -15.06
N LEU A 40 -0.78 -12.42 -16.20
CA LEU A 40 -0.08 -11.13 -16.41
C LEU A 40 -1.00 -9.88 -16.29
N THR A 41 -2.16 -10.03 -15.66
CA THR A 41 -3.25 -9.08 -15.56
C THR A 41 -3.15 -8.25 -14.29
N GLY A 42 -2.26 -7.24 -14.29
CA GLY A 42 -2.35 -6.07 -13.41
C GLY A 42 -2.18 -6.29 -11.89
N TRP A 43 -2.46 -5.24 -11.12
CA TRP A 43 -2.44 -5.25 -9.65
C TRP A 43 -3.86 -5.16 -9.11
N PHE A 44 -4.22 -6.02 -8.16
CA PHE A 44 -5.52 -6.05 -7.50
C PHE A 44 -5.40 -5.58 -6.06
N ALA A 45 -6.18 -4.57 -5.67
CA ALA A 45 -6.26 -4.13 -4.28
C ALA A 45 -6.94 -5.20 -3.42
N ILE A 46 -6.33 -5.57 -2.29
CA ILE A 46 -6.82 -6.64 -1.40
C ILE A 46 -7.10 -6.19 0.03
N GLY A 47 -6.69 -4.98 0.43
CA GLY A 47 -6.88 -4.49 1.81
C GLY A 47 -8.12 -3.62 2.01
N GLY A 48 -8.52 -2.86 0.98
CA GLY A 48 -9.57 -1.85 1.11
C GLY A 48 -9.21 -0.76 2.13
N HIS A 49 -7.92 -0.51 2.30
CA HIS A 49 -7.39 0.44 3.29
C HIS A 49 -7.27 1.86 2.73
N VAL A 50 -7.57 2.04 1.44
CA VAL A 50 -7.47 3.33 0.73
C VAL A 50 -8.23 4.48 1.42
N HIS A 51 -9.29 4.17 2.17
CA HIS A 51 -10.13 5.17 2.86
C HIS A 51 -9.68 5.51 4.28
N LYS A 52 -8.70 4.82 4.87
CA LYS A 52 -8.27 5.05 6.27
C LYS A 52 -7.20 6.16 6.37
N PRO A 53 -7.50 7.34 6.94
CA PRO A 53 -6.53 8.40 7.09
C PRO A 53 -5.61 8.19 8.29
N TYR A 54 -4.34 8.53 8.11
CA TYR A 54 -3.30 8.58 9.14
C TYR A 54 -2.69 9.98 9.18
N ALA A 55 -2.27 10.42 10.37
CA ALA A 55 -1.71 11.75 10.55
C ALA A 55 -0.27 11.85 10.01
N THR A 56 0.47 10.74 10.01
CA THR A 56 1.86 10.69 9.53
C THR A 56 2.09 9.50 8.59
N GLN A 57 3.11 9.61 7.74
CA GLN A 57 3.55 8.51 6.89
C GLN A 57 3.97 7.29 7.72
N ASP A 58 4.61 7.50 8.86
CA ASP A 58 5.04 6.44 9.77
C ASP A 58 3.86 5.66 10.36
N GLN A 59 2.78 6.35 10.75
CA GLN A 59 1.55 5.69 11.20
C GLN A 59 0.93 4.83 10.10
N ALA A 60 0.90 5.32 8.86
CA ALA A 60 0.43 4.55 7.71
C ALA A 60 1.32 3.32 7.46
N ARG A 61 2.64 3.48 7.53
CA ARG A 61 3.61 2.37 7.35
C ARG A 61 3.49 1.31 8.44
N GLN A 62 3.41 1.70 9.70
CA GLN A 62 3.23 0.76 10.81
C GLN A 62 1.89 0.02 10.71
N ALA A 63 0.82 0.72 10.29
CA ALA A 63 -0.47 0.08 10.04
C ALA A 63 -0.40 -0.92 8.89
N ALA A 64 0.29 -0.56 7.80
CA ALA A 64 0.53 -1.46 6.69
C ALA A 64 1.33 -2.70 7.11
N ALA A 65 2.42 -2.54 7.86
CA ALA A 65 3.26 -3.65 8.33
C ALA A 65 2.51 -4.66 9.21
N ARG A 66 1.49 -4.21 9.97
CA ARG A 66 0.62 -5.12 10.74
C ARG A 66 -0.30 -5.99 9.86
N LEU A 67 -0.59 -5.54 8.64
CA LEU A 67 -1.53 -6.16 7.71
C LEU A 67 -0.83 -6.88 6.55
N ALA A 68 0.39 -6.45 6.24
CA ALA A 68 1.32 -7.02 5.29
C ALA A 68 2.59 -7.46 6.06
N PRO A 69 2.57 -8.62 6.73
CA PRO A 69 3.68 -9.07 7.58
C PRO A 69 4.99 -9.35 6.81
N TRP A 70 4.95 -9.34 5.48
CA TRP A 70 6.12 -9.41 4.60
C TRP A 70 6.82 -8.06 4.41
N LEU A 71 6.23 -6.95 4.89
CA LEU A 71 6.92 -5.67 4.93
C LEU A 71 7.91 -5.67 6.08
N ASP A 72 9.20 -5.69 5.76
CA ASP A 72 10.24 -5.40 6.74
C ASP A 72 10.04 -3.97 7.30
N THR A 73 9.99 -3.87 8.63
CA THR A 73 9.84 -2.62 9.38
C THR A 73 11.11 -1.79 9.40
#